data_AF-E9DVP1-F1
#
_entry.id   AF-E9DVP1-F1
#
_cell.length_a   1.000
_cell.length_b   1.000
_cell.length_c   1.000
_cell.angle_alpha   90.00
_cell.angle_beta   90.00
_cell.angle_gamma   90.00
#
_symmetry.space_group_name_H-M   'P 1'
#
loop_
_entity.id
_entity.type
_entity.pdbx_description
1 polymer ?
#
loop_
_entity_poly.entity_id
_entity_poly.type
_entity_poly.pdbx_seq_one_letter_code
_entity_poly.pdbx_strand_id
1 'polypeptide(L)'
;MEIEALHNQLSRVLQQTTSALQKVPGSAVLVRYIRSSYQNDPVRSAIELVLILFFIRYLLSPSYSTHKQNFVKLREDEIDELIDDWAPEPLVAEQTVFEEAESDKLPVIVGSTGPKVKLLNGRTVTNLASYNFYNFNANEQIKEKAIQTLRTYGVGPCGPPQFYGTQDVHVKAEADIANYLGTEGCIVYAQSFSTVSSVIPAFCKRGDVIIADEAVNYSIRKGLQASRSNIKWFKHGQMNDLERVMKAVALEQAKGKRLTRRFIVTEGLFETSGDVTDLPSLVELKERYKFRIILDETWSFGVLGRTGRGLTEFQNVDPQQVDMIVGSLSGPLCAGGGFCAGAKDVVEHQRITSSAYTYSAALPAMLAMTASETVNLLQSNPDILSQCRENIKVMKLQLDPRSDWVVCTSALENPIMLLVLKPEVIKAKRLSIEDQERIFLECADECLTNGVLVARLKTRPYAHAIKARDSCWIAQPALKICITSALSKKDIEKSGATIRHAITKIMTRKISGKTG
;
A
#
# COMPACT_ATOMS: atom_id res chain seq x y z
N MET A 1 -34.48 -10.72 -76.79
CA MET A 1 -33.27 -11.56 -76.82
C MET A 1 -32.47 -11.35 -75.53
N GLU A 2 -33.10 -11.54 -74.36
CA GLU A 2 -32.49 -11.17 -73.06
C GLU A 2 -32.70 -12.23 -71.96
N ILE A 3 -33.77 -13.02 -72.01
CA ILE A 3 -34.08 -14.02 -70.96
C ILE A 3 -33.22 -15.29 -71.09
N GLU A 4 -33.01 -15.80 -72.31
CA GLU A 4 -32.16 -17.00 -72.54
C GLU A 4 -30.68 -16.73 -72.27
N ALA A 5 -30.19 -15.55 -72.63
CA ALA A 5 -28.83 -15.13 -72.32
C ALA A 5 -28.62 -15.04 -70.81
N LEU A 6 -29.58 -14.44 -70.10
CA LEU A 6 -29.57 -14.38 -68.63
C LEU A 6 -29.61 -15.78 -68.00
N HIS A 7 -30.44 -16.69 -68.52
CA HIS A 7 -30.55 -18.06 -68.01
C HIS A 7 -29.26 -18.87 -68.20
N ASN A 8 -28.61 -18.72 -69.36
CA ASN A 8 -27.31 -19.34 -69.65
C ASN A 8 -26.17 -18.75 -68.81
N GLN A 9 -26.25 -17.46 -68.51
CA GLN A 9 -25.27 -16.81 -67.63
C GLN A 9 -25.47 -17.24 -66.17
N LEU A 10 -26.73 -17.35 -65.72
CA LEU A 10 -27.07 -17.77 -64.36
C LEU A 10 -26.70 -19.24 -64.11
N SER A 11 -26.95 -20.13 -65.08
CA SER A 11 -26.57 -21.54 -65.01
C SER A 11 -25.05 -21.73 -65.01
N ARG A 12 -24.30 -20.97 -65.82
CA ARG A 12 -22.82 -20.96 -65.74
C ARG A 12 -22.32 -20.49 -64.38
N VAL A 13 -22.88 -19.42 -63.83
CA VAL A 13 -22.50 -18.90 -62.51
C VAL A 13 -22.82 -19.92 -61.42
N LEU A 14 -23.98 -20.59 -61.48
CA LEU A 14 -24.39 -21.65 -60.55
C LEU A 14 -23.46 -22.87 -60.62
N GLN A 15 -23.06 -23.31 -61.82
CA GLN A 15 -22.12 -24.42 -61.97
C GLN A 15 -20.71 -24.06 -61.45
N GLN A 16 -20.24 -22.84 -61.73
CA GLN A 16 -18.95 -22.35 -61.24
C GLN A 16 -18.93 -22.24 -59.71
N THR A 17 -19.99 -21.69 -59.10
CA THR A 17 -20.12 -21.60 -57.64
C THR A 17 -20.24 -22.98 -57.00
N THR A 18 -20.99 -23.92 -57.60
CA THR A 18 -21.09 -25.30 -57.09
C THR A 18 -19.74 -26.01 -57.15
N SER A 19 -18.99 -25.87 -58.25
CA SER A 19 -17.67 -26.47 -58.39
C SER A 19 -16.65 -25.86 -57.42
N ALA A 20 -16.72 -24.55 -57.19
CA ALA A 20 -15.87 -23.87 -56.22
C ALA A 20 -16.21 -24.29 -54.78
N LEU A 21 -17.50 -24.40 -54.44
CA LEU A 21 -17.96 -24.83 -53.11
C LEU A 21 -17.49 -26.26 -52.79
N GLN A 22 -17.55 -27.17 -53.77
CA GLN A 22 -17.09 -28.57 -53.61
C GLN A 22 -15.58 -28.69 -53.37
N LYS A 23 -14.77 -27.70 -53.78
CA LYS A 23 -13.33 -27.66 -53.50
C LYS A 23 -13.00 -27.25 -52.06
N VAL A 24 -13.96 -26.68 -51.33
CA VAL A 24 -13.77 -26.29 -49.92
C VAL A 24 -13.85 -27.54 -49.04
N PRO A 25 -12.82 -27.85 -48.23
CA PRO A 25 -12.85 -29.00 -47.32
C PRO A 25 -14.01 -28.89 -46.34
N GLY A 26 -14.82 -29.95 -46.22
CA GLY A 26 -16.04 -29.98 -45.37
C GLY A 26 -17.35 -29.60 -46.09
N SER A 27 -17.29 -29.12 -47.33
CA SER A 27 -18.48 -28.72 -48.12
C SER A 27 -19.49 -29.86 -48.36
N ALA A 28 -19.01 -31.10 -48.54
CA ALA A 28 -19.88 -32.27 -48.72
C ALA A 28 -20.79 -32.54 -47.52
N VAL A 29 -20.32 -32.27 -46.29
CA VAL A 29 -21.10 -32.41 -45.06
C VAL A 29 -22.16 -31.31 -44.98
N LEU A 30 -21.79 -30.07 -45.31
CA LEU A 30 -22.70 -28.93 -45.35
C LEU A 30 -23.83 -29.13 -46.37
N VAL A 31 -23.51 -29.59 -47.58
CA VAL A 31 -24.51 -29.86 -48.63
C VAL A 31 -25.45 -30.99 -48.20
N ARG A 32 -24.94 -32.04 -47.57
CA ARG A 32 -25.76 -33.15 -47.04
C ARG A 32 -26.67 -32.69 -45.91
N TYR A 33 -26.18 -31.81 -45.02
CA TYR A 33 -26.95 -31.21 -43.94
C TYR A 33 -28.09 -30.33 -44.49
N ILE A 34 -27.80 -29.43 -45.43
CA ILE A 34 -28.80 -28.57 -46.06
C ILE A 34 -29.87 -29.40 -46.77
N ARG A 35 -29.47 -30.44 -47.51
CA ARG A 35 -30.40 -31.35 -48.20
C ARG A 35 -31.30 -32.11 -47.22
N SER A 36 -30.74 -32.57 -46.11
CA SER A 36 -31.47 -33.28 -45.05
C SER A 36 -32.40 -32.35 -44.26
N SER A 37 -32.01 -31.09 -44.05
CA SER A 37 -32.81 -30.09 -43.33
C SER A 37 -34.00 -29.61 -44.17
N TYR A 38 -33.83 -29.48 -45.49
CA TYR A 38 -34.88 -29.01 -46.40
C TYR A 38 -35.98 -30.05 -46.68
N GLN A 39 -35.69 -31.35 -46.57
CA GLN A 39 -36.61 -32.41 -47.02
C GLN A 39 -37.95 -32.47 -46.26
N ASN A 40 -38.00 -32.05 -44.99
CA ASN A 40 -39.18 -32.27 -44.14
C ASN A 40 -39.78 -30.99 -43.53
N ASP A 41 -39.06 -29.85 -43.54
CA ASP A 41 -39.57 -28.58 -43.03
C ASP A 41 -38.82 -27.39 -43.65
N PRO A 42 -39.36 -26.77 -44.72
CA PRO A 42 -38.72 -25.63 -45.37
C PRO A 42 -38.67 -24.38 -44.47
N VAL A 43 -39.57 -24.27 -43.47
CA VAL A 43 -39.61 -23.14 -42.54
C VAL A 43 -38.43 -23.20 -41.59
N ARG A 44 -38.10 -24.40 -41.08
CA ARG A 44 -36.91 -24.61 -40.25
C ARG A 44 -35.61 -24.23 -40.96
N SER A 45 -35.46 -24.66 -42.22
CA SER A 45 -34.29 -24.32 -43.03
C SER A 45 -34.15 -22.80 -43.26
N ALA A 46 -35.28 -22.10 -43.44
CA ALA A 46 -35.28 -20.64 -43.54
C ALA A 46 -34.86 -19.97 -42.22
N ILE A 47 -35.33 -20.46 -41.07
CA ILE A 47 -34.95 -19.95 -39.76
C ILE A 47 -33.46 -20.19 -39.49
N GLU A 48 -32.94 -21.39 -39.80
CA GLU A 48 -31.51 -21.71 -39.65
C GLU A 48 -30.64 -20.81 -40.54
N LEU A 49 -31.06 -20.53 -41.77
CA LEU A 49 -30.38 -19.58 -42.65
C LEU A 49 -30.38 -18.16 -42.07
N VAL A 50 -31.52 -17.70 -41.54
CA VAL A 50 -31.64 -16.39 -40.88
C VAL A 50 -30.73 -16.32 -39.66
N LEU A 51 -30.65 -17.38 -38.86
CA LEU A 51 -29.76 -17.46 -37.69
C LEU A 51 -28.28 -17.46 -38.08
N ILE A 52 -27.91 -18.16 -39.15
CA ILE A 52 -26.54 -18.14 -39.67
C ILE A 52 -26.17 -16.75 -40.19
N LEU A 53 -27.05 -16.11 -40.97
CA LEU A 53 -26.85 -14.75 -41.46
C LEU A 53 -26.77 -13.75 -40.29
N PHE A 54 -27.59 -13.92 -39.26
CA PHE A 54 -27.52 -13.14 -38.04
C PHE A 54 -26.20 -13.36 -37.29
N PHE A 55 -25.75 -14.60 -37.16
CA PHE A 55 -24.49 -14.94 -36.49
C PHE A 55 -23.27 -14.38 -37.22
N ILE A 56 -23.25 -14.47 -38.55
CA ILE A 56 -22.21 -13.85 -39.39
C ILE A 56 -22.25 -12.32 -39.24
N ARG A 57 -23.44 -11.71 -39.30
CA ARG A 57 -23.60 -10.26 -39.06
C ARG A 57 -23.14 -9.86 -37.66
N TYR A 58 -23.43 -10.66 -36.65
CA TYR A 58 -23.02 -10.43 -35.27
C TYR A 58 -21.48 -10.49 -35.11
N LEU A 59 -20.83 -11.51 -35.67
CA LEU A 59 -19.37 -11.64 -35.64
C LEU A 59 -18.64 -10.54 -36.42
N LEU A 60 -19.22 -10.09 -37.54
CA LEU A 60 -18.64 -9.02 -38.36
C LEU A 60 -19.04 -7.62 -37.89
N SER A 61 -20.06 -7.51 -37.03
CA SER A 61 -20.44 -6.23 -36.45
C SER A 61 -19.41 -5.81 -35.39
N PRO A 62 -18.95 -4.55 -35.40
CA PRO A 62 -18.02 -4.08 -34.39
C PRO A 62 -18.69 -4.20 -32.99
N SER A 63 -17.94 -4.69 -32.01
CA SER A 63 -18.41 -4.88 -30.62
C SER A 63 -18.89 -3.57 -29.95
N TYR A 64 -18.66 -2.42 -30.58
CA TYR A 64 -19.09 -1.10 -30.14
C TYR A 64 -19.59 -0.28 -31.34
N SER A 65 -20.56 0.59 -31.10
CA SER A 65 -21.15 1.48 -32.11
C SER A 65 -20.10 2.49 -32.61
N THR A 66 -19.51 2.25 -33.79
CA THR A 66 -18.58 3.19 -34.46
C THR A 66 -19.31 4.36 -35.14
N HIS A 67 -20.62 4.28 -35.32
CA HIS A 67 -21.42 5.27 -36.07
C HIS A 67 -22.26 6.22 -35.19
N LYS A 68 -22.07 6.19 -33.86
CA LYS A 68 -22.69 7.16 -32.94
C LYS A 68 -21.63 7.98 -32.21
N GLN A 69 -20.79 8.63 -32.99
CA GLN A 69 -20.13 9.83 -32.51
C GLN A 69 -20.64 10.96 -33.40
N ASN A 70 -21.39 11.89 -32.80
CA ASN A 70 -21.68 13.20 -33.39
C ASN A 70 -20.37 13.97 -33.51
N PHE A 71 -19.44 13.50 -34.34
CA PHE A 71 -18.27 14.27 -34.69
C PHE A 71 -18.70 15.21 -35.81
N VAL A 72 -18.69 16.49 -35.51
CA VAL A 72 -18.65 17.53 -36.52
C VAL A 72 -17.44 17.20 -37.39
N LYS A 73 -17.65 16.95 -38.69
CA LYS A 73 -16.54 16.84 -39.64
C LYS A 73 -16.00 18.26 -39.82
N LEU A 74 -14.92 18.55 -39.11
CA LEU A 74 -14.19 19.79 -39.24
C LEU A 74 -13.53 19.85 -40.61
N ARG A 75 -13.47 21.05 -41.19
CA ARG A 75 -12.66 21.32 -42.39
C ARG A 75 -11.17 21.40 -42.01
N GLU A 76 -10.28 21.30 -43.00
CA GLU A 76 -8.82 21.32 -42.74
C GLU A 76 -8.36 22.63 -42.08
N ASP A 77 -8.95 23.77 -42.48
CA ASP A 77 -8.74 25.08 -41.85
C ASP A 77 -9.20 25.10 -40.38
N GLU A 78 -10.35 24.51 -40.07
CA GLU A 78 -10.86 24.41 -38.69
C GLU A 78 -10.00 23.49 -37.83
N ILE A 79 -9.38 22.46 -38.43
CA ILE A 79 -8.42 21.59 -37.73
C ILE A 79 -7.14 22.35 -37.42
N ASP A 80 -6.60 23.10 -38.38
CA ASP A 80 -5.40 23.91 -38.19
C ASP A 80 -5.63 25.01 -37.13
N GLU A 81 -6.78 25.70 -37.17
CA GLU A 81 -7.17 26.67 -36.12
C GLU A 81 -7.27 26.03 -34.74
N LEU A 82 -7.87 24.84 -34.64
CA LEU A 82 -7.96 24.12 -33.37
C LEU A 82 -6.59 23.63 -32.87
N ILE A 83 -5.66 23.28 -33.76
CA ILE A 83 -4.30 22.89 -33.38
C ILE A 83 -3.52 24.11 -32.88
N ASP A 84 -3.66 25.25 -33.55
CA ASP A 84 -3.02 26.51 -33.15
C ASP A 84 -3.59 27.05 -31.82
N ASP A 85 -4.89 26.90 -31.58
CA ASP A 85 -5.57 27.28 -30.34
C ASP A 85 -5.39 26.26 -29.20
N TRP A 86 -4.92 25.05 -29.51
CA TRP A 86 -4.80 23.99 -28.51
C TRP A 86 -3.56 24.21 -27.62
N ALA A 87 -3.82 24.63 -26.38
CA ALA A 87 -2.86 24.56 -25.30
C ALA A 87 -3.07 23.24 -24.52
N PRO A 88 -2.06 22.36 -24.38
CA PRO A 88 -2.18 21.20 -23.52
C PRO A 88 -2.48 21.66 -22.09
N GLU A 89 -3.51 21.08 -21.46
CA GLU A 89 -3.69 21.24 -20.03
C GLU A 89 -2.38 20.79 -19.33
N PRO A 90 -1.85 21.59 -18.38
CA PRO A 90 -0.68 21.21 -17.63
C PRO A 90 -0.90 19.83 -16.99
N LEU A 91 0.09 18.94 -17.11
CA LEU A 91 0.02 17.59 -16.51
C LEU A 91 -0.16 17.63 -14.98
N VAL A 92 0.16 18.76 -14.36
CA VAL A 92 0.07 19.01 -12.93
C VAL A 92 -0.54 20.40 -12.72
N ALA A 93 -1.46 20.53 -11.78
CA ALA A 93 -1.95 21.84 -11.35
C ALA A 93 -0.80 22.71 -10.82
N GLU A 94 -0.96 24.03 -10.89
CA GLU A 94 0.00 24.94 -10.27
C GLU A 94 0.12 24.65 -8.76
N GLN A 95 1.34 24.71 -8.25
CA GLN A 95 1.59 24.48 -6.83
C GLN A 95 0.91 25.56 -6.01
N THR A 96 0.21 25.13 -4.96
CA THR A 96 -0.31 26.08 -3.97
C THR A 96 0.86 26.73 -3.22
N VAL A 97 0.68 27.97 -2.73
CA VAL A 97 1.68 28.67 -1.89
C VAL A 97 2.13 27.81 -0.70
N PHE A 98 1.24 26.95 -0.19
CA PHE A 98 1.56 26.00 0.86
C PHE A 98 2.50 24.88 0.39
N GLU A 99 2.29 24.34 -0.81
CA GLU A 99 3.14 23.28 -1.39
C GLU A 99 4.52 23.78 -1.76
N GLU A 100 4.60 24.99 -2.32
CA GLU A 100 5.87 25.65 -2.61
C GLU A 100 6.66 25.89 -1.31
N ALA A 101 6.01 26.44 -0.28
CA ALA A 101 6.62 26.62 1.04
C ALA A 101 7.02 25.29 1.72
N GLU A 102 6.32 24.19 1.43
CA GLU A 102 6.69 22.85 1.90
C GLU A 102 7.91 22.30 1.15
N SER A 103 7.97 22.48 -0.17
CA SER A 103 9.02 21.96 -1.04
C SER A 103 10.36 22.66 -0.78
N ASP A 104 10.35 23.99 -0.68
CA ASP A 104 11.55 24.81 -0.50
C ASP A 104 12.27 24.58 0.83
N LYS A 105 11.58 24.01 1.82
CA LYS A 105 12.07 23.88 3.21
C LYS A 105 12.58 22.49 3.59
N LEU A 106 12.63 21.54 2.66
CA LEU A 106 13.06 20.17 3.00
C LEU A 106 14.54 20.15 3.43
N PRO A 107 14.85 19.78 4.70
CA PRO A 107 16.22 19.81 5.19
C PRO A 107 17.04 18.67 4.59
N VAL A 108 18.16 19.00 3.96
CA VAL A 108 19.13 18.02 3.44
C VAL A 108 20.16 17.70 4.51
N ILE A 109 20.30 16.41 4.84
CA ILE A 109 21.30 15.89 5.78
C ILE A 109 22.62 15.65 5.04
N VAL A 110 23.73 16.12 5.61
CA VAL A 110 25.08 15.90 5.11
C VAL A 110 25.76 14.82 5.96
N GLY A 111 26.15 13.72 5.32
CA GLY A 111 26.79 12.57 5.97
C GLY A 111 25.81 11.51 6.47
N SER A 112 26.23 10.73 7.46
CA SER A 112 25.40 9.65 8.03
C SER A 112 24.21 10.19 8.81
N THR A 113 23.05 9.55 8.66
CA THR A 113 21.90 9.82 9.53
C THR A 113 22.13 9.21 10.91
N GLY A 114 21.70 9.91 11.96
CA GLY A 114 21.86 9.46 13.35
C GLY A 114 21.10 10.36 14.33
N PRO A 115 21.32 10.20 15.64
CA PRO A 115 20.64 10.99 16.68
C PRO A 115 20.97 12.48 16.64
N LYS A 116 22.14 12.84 16.13
CA LYS A 116 22.55 14.21 15.82
C LYS A 116 23.00 14.26 14.37
N VAL A 117 22.46 15.19 13.59
CA VAL A 117 22.71 15.29 12.15
C VAL A 117 23.18 16.69 11.78
N LYS A 118 24.09 16.75 10.80
CA LYS A 118 24.53 18.01 10.19
C LYS A 118 23.65 18.30 8.98
N LEU A 119 23.08 19.49 8.93
CA LEU A 119 22.30 19.97 7.80
C LEU A 119 23.19 20.66 6.78
N LEU A 120 22.71 20.78 5.54
CA LEU A 120 23.42 21.47 4.46
C LEU A 120 23.78 22.92 4.80
N ASN A 121 22.95 23.59 5.61
CA ASN A 121 23.22 24.94 6.12
C ASN A 121 24.32 25.01 7.22
N GLY A 122 25.00 23.89 7.50
CA GLY A 122 26.10 23.80 8.46
C GLY A 122 25.68 23.56 9.91
N ARG A 123 24.39 23.66 10.25
CA ARG A 123 23.90 23.49 11.62
C ARG A 123 23.83 22.02 12.01
N THR A 124 24.18 21.70 13.25
CA THR A 124 23.96 20.37 13.83
C THR A 124 22.71 20.40 14.69
N VAL A 125 21.80 19.45 14.46
CA VAL A 125 20.50 19.38 15.13
C VAL A 125 20.26 17.99 15.71
N THR A 126 19.48 17.91 16.79
CA THR A 126 18.99 16.63 17.33
C THR A 126 17.90 16.09 16.40
N ASN A 127 18.05 14.85 15.93
CA ASN A 127 17.14 14.24 14.97
C ASN A 127 16.10 13.37 15.67
N LEU A 128 14.86 13.83 15.69
CA LEU A 128 13.67 13.11 16.13
C LEU A 128 12.70 12.89 14.97
N ALA A 129 13.20 12.90 13.73
CA ALA A 129 12.42 12.67 12.51
C ALA A 129 12.80 11.34 11.81
N SER A 130 13.68 10.54 12.41
CA SER A 130 14.20 9.29 11.84
C SER A 130 13.60 8.06 12.51
N TYR A 131 13.30 7.04 11.70
CA TYR A 131 12.87 5.72 12.18
C TYR A 131 14.01 4.83 12.69
N ASN A 132 15.22 5.38 12.84
CA ASN A 132 16.40 4.69 13.37
C ASN A 132 16.33 4.62 14.92
N PHE A 133 15.40 3.84 15.45
CA PHE A 133 15.10 3.79 16.89
C PHE A 133 16.27 3.30 17.74
N TYR A 134 17.13 2.44 17.19
CA TYR A 134 18.21 1.80 17.95
C TYR A 134 19.61 2.25 17.55
N ASN A 135 19.70 3.20 16.62
CA ASN A 135 20.95 3.67 16.03
C ASN A 135 21.79 2.55 15.38
N PHE A 136 21.15 1.51 14.86
CA PHE A 136 21.84 0.39 14.19
C PHE A 136 22.54 0.83 12.90
N ASN A 137 22.08 1.90 12.24
CA ASN A 137 22.77 2.48 11.09
C ASN A 137 24.24 2.87 11.40
N ALA A 138 24.54 3.27 12.64
CA ALA A 138 25.90 3.64 13.05
C ALA A 138 26.68 2.49 13.71
N ASN A 139 26.11 1.29 13.81
CA ASN A 139 26.73 0.15 14.48
C ASN A 139 27.91 -0.41 13.66
N GLU A 140 29.09 -0.50 14.27
CA GLU A 140 30.32 -0.97 13.60
C GLU A 140 30.26 -2.44 13.17
N GLN A 141 29.59 -3.30 13.93
CA GLN A 141 29.44 -4.72 13.59
C GLN A 141 28.62 -4.91 12.31
N ILE A 142 27.52 -4.15 12.17
CA ILE A 142 26.71 -4.15 10.94
C ILE A 142 27.53 -3.57 9.77
N LYS A 143 28.26 -2.46 9.99
CA LYS A 143 29.08 -1.83 8.95
C LYS A 143 30.17 -2.76 8.41
N GLU A 144 30.89 -3.45 9.30
CA GLU A 144 31.95 -4.37 8.87
C GLU A 144 31.36 -5.55 8.08
N LYS A 145 30.26 -6.14 8.56
CA LYS A 145 29.55 -7.19 7.82
C LYS A 145 29.01 -6.70 6.48
N ALA A 146 28.55 -5.45 6.39
CA ALA A 146 28.10 -4.83 5.14
C ALA A 146 29.25 -4.68 4.14
N ILE A 147 30.43 -4.24 4.58
CA ILE A 147 31.63 -4.15 3.75
C ILE A 147 32.05 -5.53 3.25
N GLN A 148 32.05 -6.55 4.13
CA GLN A 148 32.36 -7.93 3.75
C GLN A 148 31.35 -8.45 2.72
N THR A 149 30.06 -8.22 2.94
CA THR A 149 28.99 -8.63 2.02
C THR A 149 29.14 -7.96 0.66
N LEU A 150 29.48 -6.67 0.63
CA LEU A 150 29.74 -5.93 -0.60
C LEU A 150 30.91 -6.53 -1.38
N ARG A 151 32.00 -6.93 -0.69
CA ARG A 151 33.16 -7.57 -1.31
C ARG A 151 32.84 -8.96 -1.87
N THR A 152 31.95 -9.71 -1.22
CA THR A 152 31.58 -11.07 -1.65
C THR A 152 30.52 -11.09 -2.75
N TYR A 153 29.46 -10.29 -2.62
CA TYR A 153 28.26 -10.37 -3.47
C TYR A 153 28.12 -9.22 -4.47
N GLY A 154 28.94 -8.17 -4.35
CA GLY A 154 28.82 -6.97 -5.16
C GLY A 154 27.67 -6.06 -4.73
N VAL A 155 27.35 -5.08 -5.59
CA VAL A 155 26.45 -3.96 -5.26
C VAL A 155 24.96 -4.37 -5.30
N GLY A 156 24.61 -5.35 -6.12
CA GLY A 156 23.24 -5.84 -6.21
C GLY A 156 23.08 -7.02 -7.18
N PRO A 157 21.97 -7.76 -7.08
CA PRO A 157 21.76 -9.00 -7.83
C PRO A 157 21.35 -8.81 -9.30
N CYS A 158 20.90 -7.61 -9.70
CA CYS A 158 20.50 -7.26 -11.08
C CYS A 158 19.48 -8.21 -11.74
N GLY A 159 18.76 -9.02 -10.96
CA GLY A 159 17.79 -9.99 -11.45
C GLY A 159 16.65 -10.21 -10.46
N PRO A 160 15.48 -10.65 -10.93
CA PRO A 160 14.35 -10.97 -10.07
C PRO A 160 14.59 -12.23 -9.23
N PRO A 161 14.12 -12.26 -7.96
CA PRO A 161 14.26 -13.42 -7.07
C PRO A 161 13.79 -14.74 -7.68
N GLN A 162 12.66 -14.71 -8.41
CA GLN A 162 12.02 -15.91 -8.96
C GLN A 162 12.80 -16.59 -10.10
N PHE A 163 13.84 -15.94 -10.64
CA PHE A 163 14.64 -16.47 -11.74
C PHE A 163 16.08 -16.71 -11.27
N TYR A 164 16.93 -15.67 -11.32
CA TYR A 164 18.37 -15.77 -11.03
C TYR A 164 18.87 -14.69 -10.06
N GLY A 165 17.95 -13.99 -9.38
CA GLY A 165 18.30 -12.93 -8.41
C GLY A 165 18.45 -13.39 -6.96
N THR A 166 18.08 -14.64 -6.64
CA THR A 166 18.14 -15.14 -5.26
C THR A 166 19.55 -15.59 -4.90
N GLN A 167 20.11 -15.02 -3.83
CA GLN A 167 21.40 -15.36 -3.25
C GLN A 167 21.18 -16.05 -1.90
N ASP A 168 22.17 -16.79 -1.41
CA ASP A 168 22.17 -17.48 -0.10
C ASP A 168 21.86 -16.53 1.07
N VAL A 169 22.33 -15.28 1.02
CA VAL A 169 22.01 -14.24 2.01
C VAL A 169 20.51 -13.93 2.09
N HIS A 170 19.75 -14.05 0.99
CA HIS A 170 18.31 -13.84 0.99
C HIS A 170 17.61 -14.99 1.73
N VAL A 171 18.00 -16.22 1.42
CA VAL A 171 17.45 -17.43 2.06
C VAL A 171 17.75 -17.43 3.56
N LYS A 172 18.96 -17.01 3.94
CA LYS A 172 19.32 -16.84 5.35
C LYS A 172 18.47 -15.78 6.04
N ALA A 173 18.30 -14.61 5.43
CA ALA A 173 17.47 -13.54 6.00
C ALA A 173 16.00 -13.98 6.17
N GLU A 174 15.44 -14.68 5.18
CA GLU A 174 14.10 -15.29 5.29
C GLU A 174 14.01 -16.25 6.47
N ALA A 175 14.98 -17.16 6.63
CA ALA A 175 15.01 -18.11 7.74
C ALA A 175 15.14 -17.41 9.11
N ASP A 176 16.03 -16.42 9.23
CA ASP A 176 16.25 -15.69 10.49
C ASP A 176 14.99 -14.91 10.90
N ILE A 177 14.29 -14.27 9.96
CA ILE A 177 13.03 -13.57 10.22
C ILE A 177 11.93 -14.56 10.62
N ALA A 178 11.78 -15.68 9.89
CA ALA A 178 10.78 -16.70 10.21
C ALA A 178 10.99 -17.29 11.62
N ASN A 179 12.23 -17.63 11.95
CA ASN A 179 12.62 -18.16 13.27
C ASN A 179 12.36 -17.14 14.38
N TYR A 180 12.65 -15.87 14.12
CA TYR A 180 12.43 -14.81 15.10
C TYR A 180 10.94 -14.58 15.37
N LEU A 181 10.10 -14.56 14.32
CA LEU A 181 8.65 -14.45 14.46
C LEU A 181 8.01 -15.70 15.05
N GLY A 182 8.56 -16.89 14.80
CA GLY A 182 7.95 -18.18 15.16
C GLY A 182 6.96 -18.69 14.12
N THR A 183 7.16 -18.36 12.84
CA THR A 183 6.36 -18.79 11.70
C THR A 183 7.06 -19.88 10.87
N GLU A 184 6.33 -20.64 10.07
CA GLU A 184 6.91 -21.72 9.26
C GLU A 184 7.84 -21.24 8.14
N GLY A 185 7.59 -20.05 7.59
CA GLY A 185 8.43 -19.47 6.55
C GLY A 185 8.26 -17.97 6.40
N CYS A 186 9.16 -17.38 5.63
CA CYS A 186 9.17 -15.96 5.28
C CYS A 186 9.65 -15.78 3.83
N ILE A 187 9.14 -14.75 3.17
CA ILE A 187 9.60 -14.26 1.86
C ILE A 187 10.01 -12.80 1.98
N VAL A 188 11.17 -12.43 1.43
CA VAL A 188 11.66 -11.05 1.42
C VAL A 188 11.37 -10.34 0.09
N TYR A 189 11.09 -9.05 0.16
CA TYR A 189 10.80 -8.17 -0.95
C TYR A 189 11.80 -7.02 -0.97
N ALA A 190 12.17 -6.55 -2.16
CA ALA A 190 13.16 -5.47 -2.32
C ALA A 190 12.67 -4.09 -1.83
N GLN A 191 11.35 -3.86 -1.81
CA GLN A 191 10.75 -2.57 -1.49
C GLN A 191 9.59 -2.72 -0.50
N SER A 192 9.64 -1.98 0.61
CA SER A 192 8.66 -2.05 1.70
C SER A 192 7.24 -1.71 1.24
N PHE A 193 7.08 -0.56 0.55
CA PHE A 193 5.79 -0.11 0.02
C PHE A 193 5.16 -1.13 -0.95
N SER A 194 5.99 -1.77 -1.78
CA SER A 194 5.55 -2.74 -2.78
C SER A 194 5.19 -4.11 -2.18
N THR A 195 5.59 -4.36 -0.93
CA THR A 195 5.40 -5.64 -0.23
C THR A 195 3.91 -5.88 -0.02
N VAL A 196 3.25 -5.14 0.90
CA VAL A 196 1.83 -5.35 1.19
C VAL A 196 0.92 -5.08 -0.01
N SER A 197 1.30 -4.11 -0.84
CA SER A 197 0.55 -3.79 -2.06
C SER A 197 0.62 -4.89 -3.14
N SER A 198 1.57 -5.82 -3.04
CA SER A 198 1.64 -7.03 -3.88
C SER A 198 1.13 -8.30 -3.17
N VAL A 199 1.31 -8.40 -1.85
CA VAL A 199 0.79 -9.51 -1.03
C VAL A 199 -0.74 -9.59 -1.15
N ILE A 200 -1.44 -8.47 -0.94
CA ILE A 200 -2.91 -8.43 -0.99
C ILE A 200 -3.42 -8.98 -2.34
N PRO A 201 -3.03 -8.45 -3.52
CA PRO A 201 -3.51 -8.98 -4.79
C PRO A 201 -2.96 -10.38 -5.11
N ALA A 202 -1.91 -10.90 -4.47
CA ALA A 202 -1.46 -12.28 -4.67
C ALA A 202 -2.51 -13.29 -4.19
N PHE A 203 -3.20 -12.98 -3.08
CA PHE A 203 -4.22 -13.84 -2.48
C PHE A 203 -5.66 -13.41 -2.82
N CYS A 204 -5.94 -12.12 -2.77
CA CYS A 204 -7.26 -11.55 -2.97
C CYS A 204 -7.49 -11.16 -4.44
N LYS A 205 -8.53 -11.71 -5.05
CA LYS A 205 -8.88 -11.47 -6.46
C LYS A 205 -10.32 -10.98 -6.57
N ARG A 206 -10.71 -10.59 -7.79
CA ARG A 206 -12.10 -10.23 -8.12
C ARG A 206 -13.06 -11.34 -7.67
N GLY A 207 -14.02 -10.97 -6.81
CA GLY A 207 -15.03 -11.85 -6.24
C GLY A 207 -14.77 -12.28 -4.80
N ASP A 208 -13.57 -12.05 -4.26
CA ASP A 208 -13.30 -12.21 -2.84
C ASP A 208 -13.77 -10.99 -2.04
N VAL A 209 -13.91 -11.16 -0.73
CA VAL A 209 -14.29 -10.08 0.19
C VAL A 209 -13.13 -9.77 1.12
N ILE A 210 -12.82 -8.47 1.22
CA ILE A 210 -11.85 -7.95 2.17
C ILE A 210 -12.57 -6.99 3.11
N ILE A 211 -12.44 -7.21 4.42
CA ILE A 211 -12.80 -6.24 5.45
C ILE A 211 -11.53 -5.51 5.87
N ALA A 212 -11.46 -4.20 5.68
CA ALA A 212 -10.28 -3.41 6.01
C ALA A 212 -10.60 -2.36 7.08
N ASP A 213 -9.63 -2.11 7.97
CA ASP A 213 -9.73 -1.00 8.93
C ASP A 213 -9.69 0.34 8.18
N GLU A 214 -10.55 1.28 8.56
CA GLU A 214 -10.62 2.60 7.92
C GLU A 214 -9.35 3.44 8.03
N ALA A 215 -8.45 3.18 8.99
CA ALA A 215 -7.23 3.94 9.25
C ALA A 215 -5.96 3.36 8.60
N VAL A 216 -6.06 2.25 7.87
CA VAL A 216 -4.89 1.57 7.28
C VAL A 216 -4.00 2.48 6.43
N ASN A 217 -2.70 2.19 6.44
CA ASN A 217 -1.66 2.92 5.75
C ASN A 217 -1.86 2.95 4.23
N TYR A 218 -1.13 3.87 3.58
CA TYR A 218 -1.29 4.13 2.16
C TYR A 218 -0.93 2.92 1.28
N SER A 219 0.09 2.13 1.66
CA SER A 219 0.48 0.92 0.91
C SER A 219 -0.61 -0.16 0.93
N ILE A 220 -1.26 -0.39 2.07
CA ILE A 220 -2.42 -1.30 2.16
C ILE A 220 -3.52 -0.83 1.22
N ARG A 221 -3.88 0.46 1.24
CA ARG A 221 -4.93 1.00 0.36
C ARG A 221 -4.64 0.76 -1.12
N LYS A 222 -3.38 0.89 -1.53
CA LYS A 222 -2.96 0.56 -2.90
C LYS A 222 -3.04 -0.93 -3.21
N GLY A 223 -2.72 -1.79 -2.26
CA GLY A 223 -2.97 -3.24 -2.38
C GLY A 223 -4.45 -3.59 -2.51
N LEU A 224 -5.32 -2.97 -1.70
CA LEU A 224 -6.77 -3.15 -1.79
C LEU A 224 -7.28 -2.73 -3.17
N GLN A 225 -6.84 -1.57 -3.68
CA GLN A 225 -7.17 -1.08 -5.02
C GLN A 225 -6.68 -2.06 -6.11
N ALA A 226 -5.45 -2.55 -6.00
CA ALA A 226 -4.86 -3.50 -6.95
C ALA A 226 -5.58 -4.86 -6.97
N SER A 227 -6.13 -5.30 -5.83
CA SER A 227 -6.81 -6.60 -5.69
C SER A 227 -8.11 -6.71 -6.50
N ARG A 228 -8.80 -5.58 -6.73
CA ARG A 228 -10.14 -5.52 -7.35
C ARG A 228 -11.19 -6.39 -6.62
N SER A 229 -10.96 -6.64 -5.33
CA SER A 229 -11.87 -7.40 -4.46
C SER A 229 -13.05 -6.53 -4.00
N ASN A 230 -14.08 -7.14 -3.40
CA ASN A 230 -15.16 -6.42 -2.75
C ASN A 230 -14.67 -5.93 -1.37
N ILE A 231 -14.40 -4.63 -1.25
CA ILE A 231 -13.87 -4.02 -0.03
C ILE A 231 -15.02 -3.55 0.86
N LYS A 232 -15.01 -3.97 2.13
CA LYS A 232 -15.87 -3.48 3.19
C LYS A 232 -15.00 -2.82 4.25
N TRP A 233 -15.46 -1.70 4.78
CA TRP A 233 -14.74 -0.97 5.82
C TRP A 233 -15.39 -1.20 7.18
N PHE A 234 -14.58 -1.22 8.24
CA PHE A 234 -15.06 -1.14 9.61
C PHE A 234 -14.37 0.02 10.33
N LYS A 235 -15.08 0.62 11.28
CA LYS A 235 -14.59 1.76 12.04
C LYS A 235 -13.31 1.42 12.79
N HIS A 236 -12.31 2.29 12.65
CA HIS A 236 -11.00 2.12 13.24
C HIS A 236 -11.05 1.78 14.74
N GLY A 237 -10.39 0.68 15.12
CA GLY A 237 -10.30 0.20 16.51
C GLY A 237 -11.61 -0.34 17.11
N GLN A 238 -12.72 -0.40 16.35
CA GLN A 238 -14.03 -0.80 16.87
C GLN A 238 -14.37 -2.26 16.53
N MET A 239 -13.99 -3.19 17.42
CA MET A 239 -14.24 -4.63 17.24
C MET A 239 -15.74 -5.00 17.10
N ASN A 240 -16.62 -4.23 17.75
CA ASN A 240 -18.08 -4.41 17.61
C ASN A 240 -18.57 -4.10 16.19
N ASP A 241 -17.98 -3.07 15.55
CA ASP A 241 -18.32 -2.72 14.17
C ASP A 241 -17.75 -3.74 13.19
N LEU A 242 -16.52 -4.21 13.44
CA LEU A 242 -15.93 -5.33 12.72
C LEU A 242 -16.84 -6.56 12.76
N GLU A 243 -17.31 -6.96 13.94
CA GLU A 243 -18.21 -8.11 14.08
C GLU A 243 -19.52 -7.90 13.29
N ARG A 244 -20.10 -6.70 13.34
CA ARG A 244 -21.30 -6.35 12.57
C ARG A 244 -21.08 -6.54 11.06
N VAL A 245 -19.94 -6.08 10.53
CA VAL A 245 -19.59 -6.23 9.11
C VAL A 245 -19.33 -7.70 8.77
N MET A 246 -18.62 -8.44 9.63
CA MET A 246 -18.35 -9.87 9.44
C MET A 246 -19.63 -10.70 9.42
N LYS A 247 -20.58 -10.43 10.32
CA LYS A 247 -21.92 -11.04 10.33
C LYS A 247 -22.65 -10.79 9.01
N ALA A 248 -22.64 -9.54 8.53
CA ALA A 248 -23.30 -9.18 7.27
C ALA A 248 -22.70 -9.93 6.07
N VAL A 249 -21.37 -9.97 5.97
CA VAL A 249 -20.67 -10.73 4.92
C VAL A 249 -20.96 -12.22 5.00
N ALA A 250 -20.96 -12.79 6.21
CA ALA A 250 -21.26 -14.20 6.40
C ALA A 250 -22.69 -14.55 5.95
N LEU A 251 -23.68 -13.71 6.25
CA LEU A 251 -25.08 -13.87 5.84
C LEU A 251 -25.26 -13.70 4.32
N GLU A 252 -24.60 -12.72 3.71
CA GLU A 252 -24.64 -12.50 2.26
C GLU A 252 -24.13 -13.73 1.52
N GLN A 253 -23.00 -14.29 1.97
CA GLN A 253 -22.37 -15.43 1.33
C GLN A 253 -23.06 -16.76 1.62
N ALA A 254 -23.73 -16.91 2.77
CA ALA A 254 -24.55 -18.10 3.05
C ALA A 254 -25.70 -18.26 2.03
N LYS A 255 -26.14 -17.17 1.40
CA LYS A 255 -27.14 -17.18 0.32
C LYS A 255 -26.52 -17.46 -1.05
N GLY A 256 -25.21 -17.27 -1.20
CA GLY A 256 -24.49 -17.43 -2.45
C GLY A 256 -24.11 -18.88 -2.72
N LYS A 257 -24.20 -19.32 -3.98
CA LYS A 257 -23.73 -20.66 -4.38
C LYS A 257 -22.20 -20.77 -4.47
N ARG A 258 -21.49 -19.65 -4.53
CA ARG A 258 -20.03 -19.61 -4.74
C ARG A 258 -19.31 -19.43 -3.40
N LEU A 259 -18.41 -20.35 -3.09
CA LEU A 259 -17.41 -20.17 -2.03
C LEU A 259 -16.50 -19.00 -2.38
N THR A 260 -16.45 -18.01 -1.50
CA THR A 260 -15.66 -16.78 -1.67
C THR A 260 -14.68 -16.67 -0.52
N ARG A 261 -13.45 -16.27 -0.81
CA ARG A 261 -12.43 -16.13 0.22
C ARG A 261 -12.67 -14.83 0.97
N ARG A 262 -12.39 -14.86 2.27
CA ARG A 262 -12.67 -13.79 3.21
C ARG A 262 -11.39 -13.38 3.91
N PHE A 263 -11.06 -12.10 3.84
CA PHE A 263 -9.86 -11.56 4.47
C PHE A 263 -10.19 -10.37 5.35
N ILE A 264 -9.42 -10.20 6.41
CA ILE A 264 -9.35 -8.99 7.22
C ILE A 264 -7.96 -8.40 7.04
N VAL A 265 -7.89 -7.09 6.79
CA VAL A 265 -6.62 -6.38 6.62
C VAL A 265 -6.56 -5.26 7.65
N THR A 266 -5.52 -5.27 8.48
CA THR A 266 -5.29 -4.26 9.52
C THR A 266 -3.79 -4.09 9.79
N GLU A 267 -3.43 -3.01 10.48
CA GLU A 267 -2.08 -2.78 10.99
C GLU A 267 -1.97 -3.27 12.44
N GLY A 268 -0.80 -3.74 12.84
CA GLY A 268 -0.50 -4.04 14.23
C GLY A 268 -0.34 -2.77 15.04
N LEU A 269 0.57 -1.90 14.58
CA LEU A 269 0.77 -0.56 15.10
C LEU A 269 0.54 0.44 13.96
N PHE A 270 -0.50 1.25 14.06
CA PHE A 270 -0.95 2.10 12.95
C PHE A 270 0.01 3.26 12.69
N GLU A 271 0.38 3.47 11.43
CA GLU A 271 1.21 4.61 11.02
C GLU A 271 0.52 5.96 11.23
N THR A 272 -0.81 6.00 11.07
CA THR A 272 -1.59 7.24 10.97
C THR A 272 -2.16 7.71 12.30
N SER A 273 -2.60 6.80 13.16
CA SER A 273 -3.17 7.07 14.49
C SER A 273 -2.18 6.81 15.62
N GLY A 274 -1.22 5.90 15.41
CA GLY A 274 -0.19 5.53 16.40
C GLY A 274 -0.67 4.55 17.46
N ASP A 275 -1.92 4.10 17.40
CA ASP A 275 -2.52 3.12 18.30
C ASP A 275 -2.27 1.68 17.83
N VAL A 276 -2.77 0.72 18.60
CA VAL A 276 -2.50 -0.71 18.44
C VAL A 276 -3.81 -1.46 18.28
N THR A 277 -3.86 -2.39 17.33
CA THR A 277 -5.01 -3.29 17.13
C THR A 277 -5.19 -4.24 18.33
N ASP A 278 -6.44 -4.51 18.71
CA ASP A 278 -6.80 -5.62 19.62
C ASP A 278 -6.75 -6.96 18.87
N LEU A 279 -5.58 -7.58 18.86
CA LEU A 279 -5.30 -8.83 18.13
C LEU A 279 -6.02 -10.05 18.73
N PRO A 280 -6.10 -10.25 20.06
CA PRO A 280 -6.87 -11.35 20.65
C PRO A 280 -8.34 -11.36 20.19
N SER A 281 -9.02 -10.21 20.28
CA SER A 281 -10.41 -10.09 19.83
C SER A 281 -10.54 -10.33 18.32
N LEU A 282 -9.58 -9.83 17.53
CA LEU A 282 -9.54 -10.05 16.09
C LEU A 282 -9.39 -11.54 15.72
N VAL A 283 -8.53 -12.28 16.43
CA VAL A 283 -8.33 -13.72 16.25
C VAL A 283 -9.59 -14.49 16.64
N GLU A 284 -10.26 -14.13 17.74
CA GLU A 284 -11.53 -14.75 18.13
C GLU A 284 -12.60 -14.58 17.03
N LEU A 285 -12.75 -13.36 16.53
CA LEU A 285 -13.70 -13.04 15.45
C LEU A 285 -13.34 -13.76 14.15
N LYS A 286 -12.05 -13.81 13.80
CA LYS A 286 -11.54 -14.57 12.64
C LYS A 286 -12.02 -16.01 12.71
N GLU A 287 -11.82 -16.68 13.84
CA GLU A 287 -12.18 -18.09 14.00
C GLU A 287 -13.70 -18.32 13.99
N ARG A 288 -14.46 -17.39 14.57
CA ARG A 288 -15.93 -17.45 14.60
C ARG A 288 -16.54 -17.35 13.21
N TYR A 289 -16.07 -16.42 12.38
CA TYR A 289 -16.67 -16.16 11.04
C TYR A 289 -15.86 -16.71 9.86
N LYS A 290 -14.77 -17.42 10.13
CA LYS A 290 -13.89 -18.09 9.15
C LYS A 290 -13.25 -17.13 8.15
N PHE A 291 -12.65 -16.06 8.68
CA PHE A 291 -11.83 -15.12 7.91
C PHE A 291 -10.34 -15.50 7.98
N ARG A 292 -9.52 -14.86 7.14
CA ARG A 292 -8.04 -14.88 7.24
C ARG A 292 -7.54 -13.48 7.56
N ILE A 293 -6.47 -13.35 8.32
CA ILE A 293 -5.88 -12.06 8.70
C ILE A 293 -4.64 -11.80 7.85
N ILE A 294 -4.58 -10.61 7.26
CA ILE A 294 -3.35 -9.98 6.76
C ILE A 294 -3.02 -8.85 7.73
N LEU A 295 -2.01 -9.07 8.56
CA LEU A 295 -1.56 -8.14 9.59
C LEU A 295 -0.30 -7.42 9.11
N ASP A 296 -0.33 -6.10 9.02
CA ASP A 296 0.85 -5.29 8.72
C ASP A 296 1.56 -4.88 10.03
N GLU A 297 2.73 -5.44 10.27
CA GLU A 297 3.59 -5.26 11.43
C GLU A 297 4.78 -4.33 11.13
N THR A 298 4.70 -3.50 10.08
CA THR A 298 5.78 -2.58 9.67
C THR A 298 6.37 -1.74 10.81
N TRP A 299 5.53 -1.26 11.74
CA TRP A 299 5.97 -0.41 12.85
C TRP A 299 6.04 -1.12 14.20
N SER A 300 5.50 -2.33 14.30
CA SER A 300 5.50 -3.14 15.53
C SER A 300 6.63 -4.18 15.55
N PHE A 301 6.99 -4.75 14.41
CA PHE A 301 8.10 -5.71 14.30
C PHE A 301 9.44 -5.03 14.62
N GLY A 302 10.20 -5.64 15.52
CA GLY A 302 11.42 -5.05 16.09
C GLY A 302 11.17 -4.04 17.21
N VAL A 303 9.91 -3.76 17.59
CA VAL A 303 9.54 -2.70 18.54
C VAL A 303 8.69 -3.22 19.70
N LEU A 304 7.54 -3.82 19.39
CA LEU A 304 6.59 -4.32 20.39
C LEU A 304 6.95 -5.74 20.84
N GLY A 305 6.55 -6.07 22.07
CA GLY A 305 6.84 -7.36 22.69
C GLY A 305 8.18 -7.37 23.42
N ARG A 306 8.34 -8.28 24.38
CA ARG A 306 9.52 -8.30 25.26
C ARG A 306 10.82 -8.38 24.49
N THR A 307 10.86 -9.21 23.44
CA THR A 307 12.04 -9.39 22.58
C THR A 307 11.96 -8.60 21.29
N GLY A 308 10.83 -7.96 20.98
CA GLY A 308 10.66 -7.14 19.78
C GLY A 308 10.09 -7.95 18.60
N ARG A 309 9.34 -9.03 18.83
CA ARG A 309 8.77 -9.86 17.76
C ARG A 309 7.52 -9.25 17.12
N GLY A 310 6.98 -8.18 17.70
CA GLY A 310 5.79 -7.50 17.19
C GLY A 310 4.57 -7.65 18.08
N LEU A 311 3.40 -7.39 17.50
CA LEU A 311 2.12 -7.34 18.19
C LEU A 311 1.72 -8.71 18.74
N THR A 312 2.01 -9.77 17.99
CA THR A 312 1.76 -11.16 18.41
C THR A 312 2.39 -11.47 19.77
N GLU A 313 3.68 -11.16 19.95
CA GLU A 313 4.35 -11.29 21.26
C GLU A 313 3.80 -10.31 22.29
N PHE A 314 3.52 -9.06 21.90
CA PHE A 314 3.03 -8.03 22.82
C PHE A 314 1.69 -8.38 23.48
N GLN A 315 0.78 -9.03 22.75
CA GLN A 315 -0.55 -9.41 23.23
C GLN A 315 -0.69 -10.92 23.52
N ASN A 316 0.43 -11.66 23.55
CA ASN A 316 0.48 -13.10 23.81
C ASN A 316 -0.40 -13.94 22.86
N VAL A 317 -0.41 -13.59 21.59
CA VAL A 317 -1.10 -14.32 20.51
C VAL A 317 -0.08 -15.16 19.78
N ASP A 318 -0.41 -16.43 19.51
CA ASP A 318 0.45 -17.30 18.71
C ASP A 318 0.54 -16.73 17.28
N PRO A 319 1.75 -16.45 16.76
CA PRO A 319 1.92 -15.95 15.39
C PRO A 319 1.26 -16.86 14.33
N GLN A 320 1.10 -18.16 14.59
CA GLN A 320 0.43 -19.09 13.68
C GLN A 320 -1.08 -18.83 13.55
N GLN A 321 -1.70 -18.10 14.49
CA GLN A 321 -3.09 -17.68 14.40
C GLN A 321 -3.29 -16.52 13.40
N VAL A 322 -2.22 -15.89 12.93
CA VAL A 322 -2.24 -14.84 11.89
C VAL A 322 -1.79 -15.44 10.56
N ASP A 323 -2.65 -15.41 9.53
CA ASP A 323 -2.38 -16.13 8.27
C ASP A 323 -1.22 -15.52 7.46
N MET A 324 -1.10 -14.20 7.49
CA MET A 324 -0.06 -13.44 6.81
C MET A 324 0.39 -12.28 7.70
N ILE A 325 1.65 -12.32 8.13
CA ILE A 325 2.32 -11.23 8.82
C ILE A 325 3.19 -10.51 7.79
N VAL A 326 2.82 -9.29 7.42
CA VAL A 326 3.56 -8.46 6.47
C VAL A 326 4.32 -7.41 7.27
N GLY A 327 5.55 -7.07 6.89
CA GLY A 327 6.27 -6.01 7.59
C GLY A 327 7.34 -5.38 6.74
N SER A 328 7.91 -4.29 7.24
CA SER A 328 9.04 -3.64 6.63
C SER A 328 10.35 -4.06 7.29
N LEU A 329 11.39 -4.19 6.47
CA LEU A 329 12.78 -4.27 6.92
C LEU A 329 13.38 -2.86 7.07
N SER A 330 12.70 -1.83 6.55
CA SER A 330 13.07 -0.43 6.75
C SER A 330 12.60 0.07 8.11
N GLY A 331 13.42 0.87 8.79
CA GLY A 331 13.08 1.46 10.09
C GLY A 331 13.83 0.76 11.23
N PRO A 332 13.16 -0.02 12.11
CA PRO A 332 13.81 -0.64 13.26
C PRO A 332 14.98 -1.55 12.87
N LEU A 333 14.89 -2.24 11.72
CA LEU A 333 15.92 -3.16 11.24
C LEU A 333 17.06 -2.47 10.46
N CYS A 334 16.93 -1.18 10.14
CA CYS A 334 17.92 -0.39 9.39
C CYS A 334 18.34 -0.98 8.02
N ALA A 335 17.54 -1.88 7.46
CA ALA A 335 17.73 -2.43 6.12
C ALA A 335 16.80 -1.72 5.12
N GLY A 336 16.66 -2.27 3.92
CA GLY A 336 15.65 -1.90 2.95
C GLY A 336 14.80 -3.10 2.58
N GLY A 337 13.60 -2.85 2.05
CA GLY A 337 12.68 -3.90 1.65
C GLY A 337 11.63 -4.23 2.70
N GLY A 338 10.90 -5.31 2.45
CA GLY A 338 9.85 -5.80 3.33
C GLY A 338 9.83 -7.32 3.35
N PHE A 339 8.93 -7.89 4.14
CA PHE A 339 8.77 -9.32 4.26
C PHE A 339 7.31 -9.72 4.39
N CYS A 340 7.00 -10.96 4.07
CA CYS A 340 5.75 -11.61 4.44
C CYS A 340 6.06 -12.98 5.05
N ALA A 341 5.59 -13.21 6.26
CA ALA A 341 5.77 -14.44 7.02
C ALA A 341 4.42 -15.12 7.28
N GLY A 342 4.44 -16.44 7.40
CA GLY A 342 3.23 -17.25 7.60
C GLY A 342 3.50 -18.73 7.40
N ALA A 343 2.47 -19.48 7.02
CA ALA A 343 2.60 -20.89 6.65
C ALA A 343 3.47 -21.06 5.40
N LYS A 344 4.11 -22.22 5.27
CA LYS A 344 4.99 -22.52 4.11
C LYS A 344 4.26 -22.35 2.77
N ASP A 345 3.00 -22.79 2.69
CA ASP A 345 2.19 -22.68 1.47
C ASP A 345 1.89 -21.21 1.10
N VAL A 346 1.74 -20.34 2.10
CA VAL A 346 1.55 -18.89 1.90
C VAL A 346 2.81 -18.26 1.31
N VAL A 347 3.99 -18.68 1.77
CA VAL A 347 5.28 -18.21 1.27
C VAL A 347 5.50 -18.67 -0.17
N GLU A 348 5.32 -19.96 -0.44
CA GLU A 348 5.55 -20.54 -1.77
C GLU A 348 4.57 -20.01 -2.82
N HIS A 349 3.30 -19.80 -2.45
CA HIS A 349 2.31 -19.18 -3.35
C HIS A 349 2.73 -17.76 -3.78
N GLN A 350 3.32 -16.98 -2.87
CA GLN A 350 3.78 -15.62 -3.18
C GLN A 350 4.97 -15.62 -4.14
N ARG A 351 5.90 -16.58 -4.03
CA ARG A 351 7.06 -16.67 -4.92
C ARG A 351 6.63 -16.72 -6.40
N ILE A 352 5.51 -17.36 -6.69
CA ILE A 352 5.00 -17.53 -8.05
C ILE A 352 4.07 -16.37 -8.45
N THR A 353 3.26 -15.87 -7.52
CA THR A 353 2.11 -15.00 -7.86
C THR A 353 2.25 -13.52 -7.50
N SER A 354 3.23 -13.16 -6.66
CA SER A 354 3.39 -11.79 -6.18
C SER A 354 4.16 -10.93 -7.17
N SER A 355 3.53 -9.86 -7.67
CA SER A 355 4.10 -9.04 -8.74
C SER A 355 5.43 -8.37 -8.35
N ALA A 356 5.54 -7.84 -7.13
CA ALA A 356 6.79 -7.23 -6.66
C ALA A 356 7.92 -8.24 -6.44
N TYR A 357 7.61 -9.52 -6.27
CA TYR A 357 8.62 -10.56 -6.14
C TYR A 357 9.06 -11.09 -7.52
N THR A 358 8.10 -11.32 -8.43
CA THR A 358 8.39 -11.92 -9.74
C THR A 358 8.96 -10.93 -10.75
N TYR A 359 8.52 -9.66 -10.71
CA TYR A 359 8.82 -8.65 -11.75
C TYR A 359 9.65 -7.47 -11.24
N SER A 360 10.30 -7.60 -10.08
CA SER A 360 11.25 -6.62 -9.54
C SER A 360 12.59 -7.27 -9.25
N ALA A 361 13.67 -6.50 -9.29
CA ALA A 361 15.00 -7.00 -8.90
C ALA A 361 15.02 -7.40 -7.42
N ALA A 362 15.80 -8.42 -7.08
CA ALA A 362 15.95 -8.88 -5.71
C ALA A 362 16.57 -7.80 -4.81
N LEU A 363 16.32 -7.91 -3.51
CA LEU A 363 16.91 -7.03 -2.51
C LEU A 363 18.45 -7.11 -2.62
N PRO A 364 19.19 -5.99 -2.56
CA PRO A 364 20.65 -6.06 -2.48
C PRO A 364 21.13 -6.91 -1.29
N ALA A 365 22.11 -7.79 -1.53
CA ALA A 365 22.70 -8.70 -0.54
C ALA A 365 23.03 -8.02 0.80
N MET A 366 23.62 -6.82 0.72
CA MET A 366 23.97 -6.00 1.88
C MET A 366 22.75 -5.73 2.77
N LEU A 367 21.59 -5.41 2.18
CA LEU A 367 20.38 -5.09 2.94
C LEU A 367 19.74 -6.35 3.55
N ALA A 368 19.77 -7.48 2.85
CA ALA A 368 19.32 -8.75 3.40
C ALA A 368 20.17 -9.19 4.59
N MET A 369 21.50 -9.07 4.47
CA MET A 369 22.42 -9.32 5.57
C MET A 369 22.16 -8.36 6.74
N THR A 370 21.99 -7.07 6.49
CA THR A 370 21.68 -6.09 7.54
C THR A 370 20.40 -6.44 8.28
N ALA A 371 19.35 -6.88 7.58
CA ALA A 371 18.10 -7.31 8.22
C ALA A 371 18.32 -8.52 9.15
N SER A 372 19.01 -9.56 8.65
CA SER A 372 19.39 -10.75 9.43
C SER A 372 20.22 -10.39 10.67
N GLU A 373 21.24 -9.54 10.50
CA GLU A 373 22.12 -9.14 11.58
C GLU A 373 21.40 -8.31 12.65
N THR A 374 20.54 -7.40 12.23
CA THR A 374 19.75 -6.59 13.17
C THR A 374 18.79 -7.45 13.99
N VAL A 375 18.15 -8.46 13.37
CA VAL A 375 17.32 -9.43 14.11
C VAL A 375 18.15 -10.16 15.16
N ASN A 376 19.36 -10.61 14.82
CA ASN A 376 20.27 -11.26 15.78
C ASN A 376 20.70 -10.31 16.92
N LEU A 377 20.92 -9.04 16.64
CA LEU A 377 21.24 -8.03 17.66
C LEU A 377 20.05 -7.75 18.59
N LEU A 378 18.82 -7.68 18.06
CA LEU A 378 17.62 -7.53 18.88
C LEU A 378 17.42 -8.73 19.81
N GLN A 379 17.68 -9.95 19.33
CA GLN A 379 17.60 -11.16 20.15
C GLN A 379 18.68 -11.22 21.23
N SER A 380 19.92 -10.84 20.91
CA SER A 380 21.06 -10.94 21.84
C SER A 380 21.15 -9.78 22.84
N ASN A 381 20.60 -8.61 22.50
CA ASN A 381 20.63 -7.43 23.35
C ASN A 381 19.23 -6.79 23.50
N PRO A 382 18.33 -7.41 24.28
CA PRO A 382 16.98 -6.88 24.50
C PRO A 382 16.95 -5.58 25.31
N ASP A 383 18.03 -5.22 26.02
CA ASP A 383 18.10 -4.00 26.84
C ASP A 383 17.94 -2.72 26.00
N ILE A 384 18.28 -2.78 24.70
CA ILE A 384 18.09 -1.65 23.78
C ILE A 384 16.62 -1.28 23.60
N LEU A 385 15.72 -2.27 23.67
CA LEU A 385 14.27 -2.07 23.63
C LEU A 385 13.80 -1.39 24.93
N SER A 386 14.28 -1.88 26.06
CA SER A 386 13.98 -1.31 27.39
C SER A 386 14.43 0.15 27.50
N GLN A 387 15.63 0.48 27.00
CA GLN A 387 16.12 1.86 26.95
C GLN A 387 15.26 2.74 26.05
N CYS A 388 14.84 2.24 24.88
CA CYS A 388 13.94 2.97 24.00
C CYS A 388 12.59 3.24 24.68
N ARG A 389 12.00 2.25 25.36
CA ARG A 389 10.76 2.39 26.13
C ARG A 389 10.87 3.45 27.22
N GLU A 390 11.99 3.49 27.94
CA GLU A 390 12.22 4.51 28.95
C GLU A 390 12.30 5.92 28.32
N ASN A 391 13.00 6.06 27.20
CA ASN A 391 13.06 7.32 26.47
C ASN A 391 11.67 7.76 25.95
N ILE A 392 10.82 6.83 25.51
CA ILE A 392 9.43 7.11 25.11
C ILE A 392 8.64 7.67 26.29
N LYS A 393 8.72 7.03 27.47
CA LYS A 393 8.05 7.50 28.69
C LYS A 393 8.50 8.91 29.08
N VAL A 394 9.81 9.17 29.06
CA VAL A 394 10.37 10.49 29.39
C VAL A 394 9.87 11.55 28.41
N MET A 395 9.89 11.27 27.10
CA MET A 395 9.38 12.21 26.09
C MET A 395 7.88 12.46 26.28
N LYS A 396 7.08 11.40 26.49
CA LYS A 396 5.64 11.51 26.74
C LYS A 396 5.36 12.41 27.92
N LEU A 397 6.00 12.20 29.06
CA LEU A 397 5.84 13.05 30.25
C LEU A 397 6.21 14.53 30.02
N GLN A 398 7.09 14.85 29.06
CA GLN A 398 7.41 16.23 28.71
C GLN A 398 6.34 16.91 27.85
N LEU A 399 5.57 16.14 27.07
CA LEU A 399 4.63 16.65 26.09
C LEU A 399 3.19 16.54 26.58
N ASP A 400 2.80 15.39 27.11
CA ASP A 400 1.43 15.04 27.52
C ASP A 400 1.48 14.42 28.93
N PRO A 401 0.90 15.05 29.98
CA PRO A 401 -0.14 16.09 29.95
C PRO A 401 0.39 17.55 30.05
N ARG A 402 1.70 17.78 29.97
CA ARG A 402 2.30 19.11 30.22
C ARG A 402 1.95 20.18 29.17
N SER A 403 1.54 19.79 27.97
CA SER A 403 1.09 20.72 26.94
C SER A 403 -0.41 20.97 27.06
N ASP A 404 -0.80 22.25 27.06
CA ASP A 404 -2.20 22.63 27.04
C ASP A 404 -2.84 22.42 25.65
N TRP A 405 -2.03 22.30 24.59
CA TRP A 405 -2.49 22.39 23.20
C TRP A 405 -2.66 21.05 22.49
N VAL A 406 -1.83 20.06 22.84
CA VAL A 406 -1.73 18.78 22.12
C VAL A 406 -1.88 17.59 23.07
N VAL A 407 -2.25 16.44 22.49
CA VAL A 407 -2.33 15.13 23.14
C VAL A 407 -1.62 14.09 22.29
N CYS A 408 -1.00 13.10 22.92
CA CYS A 408 -0.33 12.00 22.23
C CYS A 408 -1.32 10.86 21.99
N THR A 409 -1.65 10.57 20.72
CA THR A 409 -2.54 9.46 20.37
C THR A 409 -1.83 8.11 20.36
N SER A 410 -0.50 8.13 20.20
CA SER A 410 0.28 6.89 20.08
C SER A 410 0.26 6.03 21.35
N ALA A 411 0.29 4.72 21.16
CA ALA A 411 0.41 3.72 22.23
C ALA A 411 1.68 3.91 23.07
N LEU A 412 1.66 3.41 24.31
CA LEU A 412 2.71 3.70 25.30
C LEU A 412 4.12 3.24 24.92
N GLU A 413 4.22 2.15 24.16
CA GLU A 413 5.51 1.60 23.69
C GLU A 413 5.80 1.97 22.23
N ASN A 414 5.00 2.85 21.61
CA ASN A 414 5.22 3.29 20.24
C ASN A 414 6.33 4.36 20.18
N PRO A 415 7.48 4.10 19.53
CA PRO A 415 8.55 5.08 19.34
C PRO A 415 8.16 6.21 18.38
N ILE A 416 7.10 6.05 17.59
CA ILE A 416 6.55 7.06 16.70
C ILE A 416 5.40 7.76 17.44
N MET A 417 5.73 8.85 18.11
CA MET A 417 4.75 9.66 18.83
C MET A 417 4.06 10.62 17.87
N LEU A 418 2.74 10.53 17.78
CA LEU A 418 1.88 11.43 17.04
C LEU A 418 1.19 12.37 18.02
N LEU A 419 1.49 13.66 17.90
CA LEU A 419 0.85 14.72 18.67
C LEU A 419 -0.22 15.38 17.81
N VAL A 420 -1.48 15.25 18.24
CA VAL A 420 -2.63 15.92 17.61
C VAL A 420 -3.07 17.08 18.50
N LEU A 421 -3.74 18.08 17.91
CA LEU A 421 -4.35 19.15 18.69
C LEU A 421 -5.53 18.59 19.50
N LYS A 422 -5.69 19.06 20.74
CA LYS A 422 -6.80 18.60 21.56
C LYS A 422 -8.15 19.00 20.94
N PRO A 423 -9.19 18.16 21.00
CA PRO A 423 -10.50 18.46 20.40
C PRO A 423 -11.11 19.80 20.87
N GLU A 424 -10.93 20.15 22.14
CA GLU A 424 -11.37 21.41 22.73
C GLU A 424 -10.65 22.62 22.14
N VAL A 425 -9.37 22.49 21.79
CA VAL A 425 -8.57 23.54 21.14
C VAL A 425 -9.05 23.75 19.71
N ILE A 426 -9.28 22.65 18.98
CA ILE A 426 -9.82 22.67 17.62
C ILE A 426 -11.19 23.37 17.61
N LYS A 427 -12.08 23.00 18.54
CA LYS A 427 -13.42 23.59 18.67
C LYS A 427 -13.38 25.06 19.07
N ALA A 428 -12.53 25.43 20.04
CA ALA A 428 -12.42 26.80 20.53
C ALA A 428 -11.87 27.77 19.48
N LYS A 429 -10.89 27.33 18.68
CA LYS A 429 -10.27 28.14 17.62
C LYS A 429 -10.90 27.94 16.23
N ARG A 430 -11.87 27.04 16.09
CA ARG A 430 -12.55 26.67 14.82
C ARG A 430 -11.56 26.31 13.71
N LEU A 431 -10.57 25.46 14.02
CA LEU A 431 -9.49 25.13 13.10
C LEU A 431 -9.94 24.11 12.04
N SER A 432 -9.74 24.45 10.76
CA SER A 432 -9.88 23.48 9.66
C SER A 432 -8.71 22.49 9.64
N ILE A 433 -8.80 21.41 8.85
CA ILE A 433 -7.69 20.46 8.67
C ILE A 433 -6.46 21.17 8.10
N GLU A 434 -6.66 22.07 7.13
CA GLU A 434 -5.59 22.87 6.52
C GLU A 434 -4.93 23.81 7.54
N ASP A 435 -5.71 24.43 8.43
CA ASP A 435 -5.16 25.25 9.52
C ASP A 435 -4.29 24.41 10.46
N GLN A 436 -4.71 23.19 10.77
CA GLN A 436 -3.93 22.27 11.61
C GLN A 436 -2.63 21.85 10.90
N GLU A 437 -2.66 21.53 9.59
CA GLU A 437 -1.45 21.23 8.82
C GLU A 437 -0.47 22.42 8.81
N ARG A 438 -0.97 23.65 8.64
CA ARG A 438 -0.15 24.87 8.70
C ARG A 438 0.45 25.09 10.08
N ILE A 439 -0.33 24.93 11.15
CA ILE A 439 0.17 25.06 12.53
C ILE A 439 1.30 24.06 12.80
N PHE A 440 1.15 22.80 12.38
CA PHE A 440 2.20 21.80 12.59
C PHE A 440 3.43 22.01 11.72
N LEU A 441 3.27 22.56 10.50
CA LEU A 441 4.39 23.00 9.68
C LEU A 441 5.19 24.11 10.39
N GLU A 442 4.51 25.14 10.89
CA GLU A 442 5.16 26.22 11.66
C GLU A 442 5.82 25.72 12.95
N CYS A 443 5.18 24.78 13.66
CA CYS A 443 5.77 24.14 14.83
C CYS A 443 7.06 23.38 14.48
N ALA A 444 7.08 22.65 13.37
CA ALA A 444 8.26 21.91 12.91
C ALA A 444 9.41 22.86 12.54
N ASP A 445 9.11 23.96 11.84
CA ASP A 445 10.08 25.01 11.49
C ASP A 445 10.68 25.68 12.74
N GLU A 446 9.84 25.98 13.74
CA GLU A 446 10.29 26.55 15.01
C GLU A 446 11.14 25.55 15.81
N CYS A 447 10.79 24.26 15.82
CA CYS A 447 11.62 23.22 16.44
C CYS A 447 13.01 23.16 15.76
N LEU A 448 13.03 23.16 14.43
CA LEU A 448 14.26 23.11 13.64
C LEU A 448 15.14 24.34 13.90
N THR A 449 14.53 25.51 14.01
CA THR A 449 15.19 26.77 14.37
C THR A 449 15.84 26.69 15.76
N ASN A 450 15.23 25.95 16.69
CA ASN A 450 15.76 25.72 18.03
C ASN A 450 16.65 24.45 18.13
N GLY A 451 17.03 23.85 17.00
CA GLY A 451 18.00 22.76 16.93
C GLY A 451 17.42 21.35 17.11
N VAL A 452 16.11 21.18 16.96
CA VAL A 452 15.42 19.87 17.04
C VAL A 452 14.67 19.61 15.74
N LEU A 453 15.07 18.58 15.00
CA LEU A 453 14.42 18.16 13.76
C LEU A 453 13.29 17.18 14.08
N VAL A 454 12.06 17.55 13.73
CA VAL A 454 10.84 16.73 13.84
C VAL A 454 10.14 16.66 12.49
N ALA A 455 9.24 15.68 12.33
CA ALA A 455 8.45 15.53 11.13
C ALA A 455 6.97 15.85 11.40
N ARG A 456 6.15 15.79 10.35
CA ARG A 456 4.70 15.87 10.44
C ARG A 456 4.06 14.71 9.69
N LEU A 457 2.86 14.34 10.07
CA LEU A 457 2.04 13.40 9.32
C LEU A 457 1.41 14.15 8.14
N LYS A 458 1.66 13.70 6.90
CA LYS A 458 1.03 14.25 5.71
C LYS A 458 -0.32 13.56 5.49
N THR A 459 -1.42 14.31 5.55
CA THR A 459 -2.77 13.72 5.45
C THR A 459 -3.27 13.61 4.02
N ARG A 460 -2.76 14.46 3.10
CA ARG A 460 -3.17 14.52 1.68
C ARG A 460 -3.10 13.20 0.90
N PRO A 461 -2.06 12.36 1.02
CA PRO A 461 -2.02 11.08 0.31
C PRO A 461 -3.21 10.16 0.66
N TYR A 462 -3.73 10.28 1.88
CA TYR A 462 -4.89 9.53 2.35
C TYR A 462 -6.19 10.12 1.81
N ALA A 463 -6.30 11.45 1.75
CA ALA A 463 -7.49 12.14 1.21
C ALA A 463 -7.72 11.85 -0.29
N HIS A 464 -6.67 11.86 -1.12
CA HIS A 464 -6.80 11.65 -2.58
C HIS A 464 -6.80 10.17 -3.00
N ALA A 465 -6.32 9.25 -2.15
CA ALA A 465 -6.43 7.81 -2.40
C ALA A 465 -7.88 7.30 -2.36
N ILE A 466 -8.77 8.03 -1.68
CA ILE A 466 -10.16 7.67 -1.48
C ILE A 466 -10.99 8.18 -2.67
N LYS A 467 -10.99 7.41 -3.77
CA LYS A 467 -12.11 7.41 -4.73
C LYS A 467 -13.13 6.29 -4.46
N ALA A 468 -12.95 5.51 -3.39
CA ALA A 468 -13.93 4.52 -2.96
C ALA A 468 -15.06 5.24 -2.23
N ARG A 469 -16.28 5.19 -2.78
CA ARG A 469 -17.49 5.90 -2.36
C ARG A 469 -17.95 5.71 -0.90
N ASP A 470 -17.22 4.97 -0.07
CA ASP A 470 -17.78 4.34 1.14
C ASP A 470 -16.99 4.54 2.46
N SER A 471 -15.81 5.19 2.49
CA SER A 471 -15.08 5.46 3.75
C SER A 471 -14.91 6.96 4.00
N CYS A 472 -15.49 7.47 5.10
CA CYS A 472 -15.44 8.88 5.52
C CYS A 472 -14.27 9.18 6.48
N TRP A 473 -13.37 8.22 6.71
CA TRP A 473 -12.27 8.41 7.64
C TRP A 473 -11.19 9.32 7.07
N ILE A 474 -10.75 10.28 7.87
CA ILE A 474 -9.74 11.28 7.51
C ILE A 474 -8.62 11.22 8.55
N ALA A 475 -7.38 11.06 8.07
CA ALA A 475 -6.19 11.12 8.92
C ALA A 475 -6.08 12.50 9.57
N GLN A 476 -5.89 12.54 10.88
CA GLN A 476 -5.71 13.81 11.59
C GLN A 476 -4.30 14.35 11.37
N PRO A 477 -4.13 15.65 11.08
CA PRO A 477 -2.81 16.28 11.08
C PRO A 477 -2.13 16.10 12.44
N ALA A 478 -0.86 15.73 12.43
CA ALA A 478 -0.10 15.49 13.64
C ALA A 478 1.36 15.92 13.49
N LEU A 479 1.96 16.36 14.59
CA LEU A 479 3.41 16.45 14.72
C LEU A 479 3.96 15.07 15.03
N LYS A 480 4.92 14.60 14.24
CA LYS A 480 5.51 13.26 14.34
C LYS A 480 6.90 13.34 14.96
N ILE A 481 7.06 12.66 16.09
CA ILE A 481 8.30 12.62 16.86
C ILE A 481 8.73 11.16 16.98
N CYS A 482 9.89 10.83 16.43
CA CYS A 482 10.48 9.50 16.48
C CYS A 482 11.54 9.45 17.59
N ILE A 483 11.36 8.53 18.54
CA ILE A 483 12.24 8.35 19.69
C ILE A 483 13.34 7.33 19.37
N THR A 484 14.53 7.57 19.91
CA THR A 484 15.68 6.67 19.75
C THR A 484 16.31 6.34 21.10
N SER A 485 16.84 5.12 21.26
CA SER A 485 17.60 4.68 22.43
C SER A 485 18.98 5.34 22.53
N ALA A 486 19.50 5.90 21.42
CA ALA A 486 20.84 6.47 21.38
C ALA A 486 20.93 7.92 21.90
N LEU A 487 19.80 8.54 22.24
CA LEU A 487 19.79 9.83 22.94
C LEU A 487 19.77 9.62 24.45
N SER A 488 20.53 10.46 25.16
CA SER A 488 20.51 10.47 26.62
C SER A 488 19.16 10.99 27.13
N LYS A 489 18.78 10.59 28.36
CA LYS A 489 17.58 11.12 29.04
C LYS A 489 17.54 12.65 29.05
N LYS A 490 18.70 13.30 29.28
CA LYS A 490 18.85 14.76 29.27
C LYS A 490 18.57 15.37 27.89
N ASP A 491 19.03 14.73 26.82
CA ASP A 491 18.77 15.19 25.45
C ASP A 491 17.28 15.05 25.11
N ILE A 492 16.63 13.97 25.54
CA ILE A 492 15.19 13.76 25.37
C ILE A 492 14.38 14.81 26.13
N GLU A 493 14.70 15.07 27.41
CA GLU A 493 14.02 16.08 28.21
C GLU A 493 14.17 17.49 27.62
N LYS A 494 15.39 17.84 27.20
CA LYS A 494 15.67 19.12 26.53
C LYS A 494 14.87 19.25 25.25
N SER A 495 14.87 18.20 24.41
CA SER A 495 14.16 18.23 23.13
C SER A 495 12.64 18.31 23.32
N GLY A 496 12.08 17.57 24.29
CA GLY A 496 10.66 17.66 24.64
C GLY A 496 10.27 19.05 25.16
N ALA A 497 11.12 19.69 25.95
CA ALA A 497 10.91 21.07 26.38
C ALA A 497 10.94 22.07 25.20
N THR A 498 11.88 21.89 24.26
CA THR A 498 11.96 22.70 23.03
C THR A 498 10.72 22.55 22.17
N ILE A 499 10.25 21.32 21.95
CA ILE A 499 9.03 21.04 21.17
C ILE A 499 7.81 21.68 21.84
N ARG A 500 7.65 21.51 23.16
CA ARG A 500 6.57 22.14 23.92
C ARG A 500 6.58 23.67 23.80
N HIS A 501 7.75 24.30 23.92
CA HIS A 501 7.89 25.75 23.75
C HIS A 501 7.54 26.21 22.34
N ALA A 502 7.97 25.47 21.31
CA ALA A 502 7.62 25.75 19.92
C ALA A 502 6.10 25.72 19.70
N ILE A 503 5.42 24.67 20.20
CA ILE A 503 3.97 24.54 20.12
C ILE A 503 3.30 25.72 20.83
N THR A 504 3.70 26.04 22.07
CA THR A 504 3.12 27.17 22.81
C THR A 504 3.33 28.50 22.08
N LYS A 505 4.53 28.74 21.52
CA LYS A 505 4.84 29.98 20.79
C LYS A 505 3.95 30.16 19.56
N ILE A 506 3.75 29.10 18.78
CA ILE A 506 2.90 29.15 17.58
C ILE A 506 1.43 29.30 17.96
N MET A 507 0.96 28.56 18.96
CA MET A 507 -0.44 28.57 19.39
C MET A 507 -0.88 29.86 20.09
N THR A 508 0.07 30.58 20.73
CA THR A 508 -0.16 31.88 21.39
C THR A 508 0.00 33.07 20.46
N ARG A 509 0.61 32.89 19.28
CA ARG A 509 0.72 33.94 18.27
C ARG A 509 -0.69 34.39 17.88
N LYS A 510 -0.98 35.70 18.01
CA LYS A 510 -2.19 36.26 17.42
C LYS A 510 -2.14 36.00 15.92
N ILE A 511 -3.14 35.31 15.39
CA ILE A 511 -3.36 35.20 13.95
C ILE A 511 -3.56 36.64 13.47
N SER A 512 -2.52 37.27 12.96
CA SER A 512 -2.65 38.56 12.29
C SER A 512 -3.49 38.27 11.06
N GLY A 513 -4.75 38.71 11.07
CA GLY A 513 -5.66 38.54 9.95
C GLY A 513 -5.00 39.07 8.69
N LYS A 514 -4.68 38.16 7.76
CA LYS A 514 -4.53 38.47 6.35
C LYS A 514 -5.69 37.80 5.62
N THR A 515 -6.85 38.43 5.77
CA THR A 515 -7.78 38.59 4.65
C THR A 515 -7.17 39.63 3.73
N GLY A 516 -6.84 39.22 2.52
CA GLY A 516 -6.40 40.06 1.41
C GLY A 516 -6.54 39.22 0.16
#